data_AF-A0A9D5TW75-F1
#
_entry.id   AF-A0A9D5TW75-F1
#
_cell.length_a   1.000
_cell.length_b   1.000
_cell.length_c   1.000
_cell.angle_alpha   90.00
_cell.angle_beta   90.00
_cell.angle_gamma   90.00
#
_symmetry.space_group_name_H-M   'P 1'
#
loop_
_entity.id
_entity.type
_entity.pdbx_description
1 polymer ?
#
loop_
_entity_poly.entity_id
_entity_poly.type
_entity_poly.pdbx_seq_one_letter_code
_entity_poly.pdbx_strand_id
1 'polypeptide(L)'
;MENKILEKAKAFYFMTIAVMMYFFLNEYIDIGLHVTYRHAFALVLFGSATLIFLYKPNIARGFTAFKDACIYSIPLLITTVVSLFIWFMETVDVGVISRGLSSSFIYANMLSFALGSGALLYIFGKKGIWYNLIAILIANILMIVTVIANNGLGNYISEFITLVTTFAGVTGDIIVQAEIHELAFCLGAYLIYMLYKPNKNIIYFILLILSLFCFLSAFKRIAIIAIAIALVFGYLLKFIARYNKKTAIRLVTFFTIVVVILLIAYIALIKMDAFELLEKAGINTSGRVEIYDAVDKFYEFSPGFLGNGIGFLTYQLNTFMKVGVASVHNDFLQHFIDLGFFGY
;
A
#
# COMPACT_ATOMS: atom_id res chain seq x y z
N MET A 1 -8.76 -39.64 -8.96
CA MET A 1 -9.76 -38.74 -8.33
C MET A 1 -9.16 -38.02 -7.12
N GLU A 2 -8.41 -38.74 -6.29
CA GLU A 2 -7.68 -38.28 -5.10
C GLU A 2 -6.78 -37.04 -5.32
N ASN A 3 -5.97 -37.02 -6.40
CA ASN A 3 -5.12 -35.87 -6.73
C ASN A 3 -5.91 -34.57 -7.01
N LYS A 4 -7.12 -34.66 -7.59
CA LYS A 4 -7.97 -33.47 -7.84
C LYS A 4 -8.58 -32.92 -6.56
N ILE A 5 -8.88 -33.80 -5.60
CA ILE A 5 -9.43 -33.40 -4.29
C ILE A 5 -8.35 -32.69 -3.49
N LEU A 6 -7.13 -33.25 -3.46
CA LEU A 6 -5.99 -32.63 -2.79
C LEU A 6 -5.64 -31.25 -3.35
N GLU A 7 -5.65 -31.09 -4.68
CA GLU A 7 -5.42 -29.79 -5.31
C GLU A 7 -6.51 -28.76 -4.96
N LYS A 8 -7.78 -29.16 -4.91
CA LYS A 8 -8.88 -28.28 -4.48
C LYS A 8 -8.78 -27.92 -3.00
N ALA A 9 -8.46 -28.87 -2.14
CA ALA A 9 -8.27 -28.63 -0.71
C ALA A 9 -7.12 -27.66 -0.45
N LYS A 10 -6.00 -27.84 -1.17
CA LYS A 10 -4.87 -26.92 -1.15
C LYS A 10 -5.28 -25.53 -1.64
N ALA A 11 -6.02 -25.44 -2.75
CA ALA A 11 -6.49 -24.15 -3.24
C ALA A 11 -7.40 -23.44 -2.23
N PHE A 12 -8.33 -24.18 -1.61
CA PHE A 12 -9.20 -23.67 -0.56
C PHE A 12 -8.41 -23.15 0.64
N TYR A 13 -7.47 -23.94 1.16
CA TYR A 13 -6.62 -23.54 2.29
C TYR A 13 -5.87 -22.21 2.06
N PHE A 14 -5.13 -22.11 0.95
CA PHE A 14 -4.38 -20.88 0.63
C PHE A 14 -5.32 -19.69 0.39
N MET A 15 -6.49 -19.92 -0.20
CA MET A 15 -7.50 -18.88 -0.40
C MET A 15 -8.09 -18.39 0.90
N THR A 16 -8.44 -19.29 1.82
CA THR A 16 -8.98 -18.92 3.14
C THR A 16 -7.99 -18.06 3.91
N ILE A 17 -6.71 -18.46 3.95
CA ILE A 17 -5.68 -17.66 4.64
C ILE A 17 -5.48 -16.31 3.95
N ALA A 18 -5.47 -16.25 2.62
CA ALA A 18 -5.37 -14.98 1.90
C ALA A 18 -6.58 -14.07 2.18
N VAL A 19 -7.79 -14.62 2.26
CA VAL A 19 -9.00 -13.86 2.65
C VAL A 19 -8.85 -13.33 4.08
N MET A 20 -8.43 -14.17 5.03
CA MET A 20 -8.22 -13.76 6.43
C MET A 20 -7.16 -12.67 6.55
N MET A 21 -6.07 -12.76 5.76
CA MET A 21 -5.02 -11.73 5.69
C MET A 21 -5.59 -10.36 5.32
N TYR A 22 -6.55 -10.31 4.40
CA TYR A 22 -7.19 -9.05 3.97
C TYR A 22 -8.42 -8.65 4.79
N PHE A 23 -9.04 -9.58 5.51
CA PHE A 23 -10.21 -9.29 6.35
C PHE A 23 -9.77 -8.73 7.72
N PHE A 24 -8.69 -9.25 8.29
CA PHE A 24 -8.17 -8.78 9.58
C PHE A 24 -7.10 -7.69 9.41
N LEU A 25 -7.40 -6.63 8.66
CA LEU A 25 -6.44 -5.56 8.35
C LEU A 25 -6.06 -4.73 9.58
N ASN A 26 -7.04 -4.38 10.41
CA ASN A 26 -6.87 -3.46 11.52
C ASN A 26 -6.63 -4.17 12.86
N GLU A 27 -6.75 -5.49 12.88
CA GLU A 27 -6.61 -6.28 14.10
C GLU A 27 -5.15 -6.69 14.32
N TYR A 28 -4.79 -6.86 15.59
CA TYR A 28 -3.46 -7.32 16.00
C TYR A 28 -3.56 -8.34 17.13
N ILE A 29 -2.51 -9.14 17.25
CA ILE A 29 -2.26 -10.08 18.33
C ILE A 29 -1.35 -9.35 19.33
N ASP A 30 -1.74 -9.36 20.60
CA ASP A 30 -0.92 -8.83 21.70
C ASP A 30 -0.27 -9.99 22.47
N ILE A 31 1.01 -10.23 22.22
CA ILE A 31 1.86 -11.21 22.92
C ILE A 31 3.00 -10.51 23.66
N GLY A 32 2.78 -9.28 24.13
CA GLY A 32 3.85 -8.37 24.57
C GLY A 32 4.49 -7.60 23.42
N LEU A 33 4.01 -7.83 22.19
CA LEU A 33 4.40 -7.16 20.97
C LEU A 33 3.19 -7.17 20.02
N HIS A 34 2.81 -6.01 19.50
CA HIS A 34 1.61 -5.86 18.66
C HIS A 34 1.90 -6.36 17.23
N VAL A 35 1.62 -7.63 16.98
CA VAL A 35 1.77 -8.26 15.66
C VAL A 35 0.46 -8.15 14.89
N THR A 36 0.46 -7.54 13.71
CA THR A 36 -0.76 -7.46 12.89
C THR A 36 -1.19 -8.84 12.38
N TYR A 37 -2.49 -9.12 12.36
CA TYR A 37 -2.97 -10.40 11.81
C TYR A 37 -2.58 -10.58 10.36
N ARG A 38 -2.57 -9.49 9.57
CA ARG A 38 -2.09 -9.48 8.20
C ARG A 38 -0.65 -10.01 8.10
N HIS A 39 0.25 -9.58 8.97
CA HIS A 39 1.63 -10.08 9.01
C HIS A 39 1.68 -11.57 9.34
N ALA A 40 0.93 -11.99 10.37
CA ALA A 40 0.86 -13.40 10.77
C ALA A 40 0.36 -14.30 9.63
N PHE A 41 -0.73 -13.94 8.96
CA PHE A 41 -1.26 -14.72 7.84
C PHE A 41 -0.33 -14.75 6.63
N ALA A 42 0.40 -13.66 6.35
CA ALA A 42 1.42 -13.65 5.29
C ALA A 42 2.54 -14.66 5.58
N LEU A 43 3.00 -14.74 6.84
CA LEU A 43 3.97 -15.75 7.26
C LEU A 43 3.41 -17.18 7.20
N VAL A 44 2.14 -17.39 7.54
CA VAL A 44 1.49 -18.70 7.39
C VAL A 44 1.42 -19.14 5.93
N LEU A 45 1.09 -18.22 5.00
CA LEU A 45 1.12 -18.51 3.55
C LEU A 45 2.53 -18.92 3.11
N PHE A 46 3.54 -18.14 3.51
CA PHE A 46 4.93 -18.41 3.17
C PHE A 46 5.45 -19.73 3.76
N GLY A 47 5.20 -19.98 5.05
CA GLY A 47 5.57 -21.21 5.73
C GLY A 47 4.91 -22.44 5.09
N SER A 48 3.61 -22.35 4.77
CA SER A 48 2.87 -23.42 4.09
C SER A 48 3.42 -23.70 2.70
N ALA A 49 3.74 -22.66 1.92
CA ALA A 49 4.35 -22.82 0.61
C ALA A 49 5.76 -23.43 0.70
N THR A 50 6.52 -23.08 1.74
CA THR A 50 7.85 -23.63 2.02
C THR A 50 7.77 -25.12 2.35
N LEU A 51 6.83 -25.54 3.21
CA LEU A 51 6.60 -26.97 3.50
C LEU A 51 6.25 -27.75 2.24
N ILE A 52 5.41 -27.18 1.37
CA ILE A 52 5.07 -27.80 0.08
C ILE A 52 6.27 -27.85 -0.86
N PHE A 53 7.12 -26.83 -0.84
CA PHE A 53 8.38 -26.82 -1.58
C PHE A 53 9.33 -27.93 -1.10
N LEU A 54 9.46 -28.11 0.22
CA LEU A 54 10.30 -29.18 0.79
C LEU A 54 9.78 -30.58 0.44
N TYR A 55 8.45 -30.77 0.44
CA TYR A 55 7.84 -32.05 0.08
C TYR A 55 7.93 -32.36 -1.43
N LYS A 56 7.62 -31.39 -2.30
CA LYS A 56 7.65 -31.55 -3.76
C LYS A 56 8.26 -30.30 -4.41
N PRO A 57 9.59 -30.24 -4.53
CA PRO A 57 10.28 -29.03 -4.95
C PRO A 57 10.03 -28.71 -6.41
N ASN A 58 9.57 -27.49 -6.67
CA ASN A 58 9.63 -26.86 -7.99
C ASN A 58 10.67 -25.73 -7.94
N ILE A 59 11.93 -26.07 -8.19
CA ILE A 59 13.07 -25.15 -8.02
C ILE A 59 12.91 -23.91 -8.89
N ALA A 60 12.55 -24.07 -10.16
CA ALA A 60 12.42 -22.94 -11.09
C ALA A 60 11.38 -21.92 -10.62
N ARG A 61 10.20 -22.39 -10.17
CA ARG A 61 9.15 -21.50 -9.68
C ARG A 61 9.45 -20.96 -8.29
N GLY A 62 10.03 -21.76 -7.40
CA GLY A 62 10.43 -21.34 -6.06
C GLY A 62 11.47 -20.22 -6.11
N PHE A 63 12.50 -20.38 -6.94
CA PHE A 63 13.52 -19.36 -7.13
C PHE A 63 12.94 -18.06 -7.71
N THR A 64 12.06 -18.14 -8.71
CA THR A 64 11.42 -16.96 -9.29
C THR A 64 10.58 -16.22 -8.24
N ALA A 65 9.73 -16.95 -7.50
CA ALA A 65 8.88 -16.36 -6.47
C ALA A 65 9.67 -15.70 -5.33
N PHE A 66 10.74 -16.36 -4.88
CA PHE A 66 11.59 -15.82 -3.82
C PHE A 66 12.39 -14.60 -4.31
N LYS A 67 12.99 -14.67 -5.50
CA LYS A 67 13.71 -13.56 -6.10
C LYS A 67 12.80 -12.33 -6.25
N ASP A 68 11.60 -12.52 -6.80
CA ASP A 68 10.64 -11.44 -6.98
C ASP A 68 10.24 -10.83 -5.63
N ALA A 69 10.00 -11.66 -4.61
CA ALA A 69 9.71 -11.19 -3.25
C ALA A 69 10.86 -10.35 -2.65
N CYS A 70 12.12 -10.78 -2.82
CA CYS A 70 13.29 -10.02 -2.39
C CYS A 70 13.40 -8.68 -3.12
N ILE A 71 13.17 -8.65 -4.43
CA ILE A 71 13.20 -7.41 -5.22
C ILE A 71 12.13 -6.43 -4.74
N TYR A 72 10.91 -6.91 -4.49
CA TYR A 72 9.84 -6.08 -3.95
C TYR A 72 10.15 -5.57 -2.53
N SER A 73 11.07 -6.20 -1.81
CA SER A 73 11.45 -5.82 -0.44
C SER A 73 12.69 -4.91 -0.38
N ILE A 74 13.25 -4.53 -1.53
CA ILE A 74 14.42 -3.62 -1.60
C ILE A 74 14.17 -2.29 -0.86
N PRO A 75 13.00 -1.62 -0.99
CA PRO A 75 12.77 -0.38 -0.26
C PRO A 75 12.95 -0.53 1.25
N LEU A 76 12.41 -1.60 1.84
CA LEU A 76 12.60 -1.92 3.26
C LEU A 76 14.08 -2.12 3.64
N LEU A 77 14.86 -2.77 2.77
CA LEU A 77 16.29 -2.95 3.01
C LEU A 77 17.03 -1.60 2.96
N ILE A 78 16.72 -0.74 1.99
CA ILE A 78 17.33 0.59 1.87
C ILE A 78 17.01 1.42 3.10
N THR A 79 15.73 1.52 3.49
CA THR A 79 15.33 2.32 4.65
C THR A 79 15.95 1.81 5.94
N THR A 80 16.06 0.49 6.10
CA THR A 80 16.71 -0.10 7.28
C THR A 80 18.22 0.17 7.29
N VAL A 81 18.92 0.00 6.16
CA VAL A 81 20.38 0.22 6.09
C VAL A 81 20.72 1.69 6.33
N VAL A 82 19.99 2.61 5.71
CA VAL A 82 20.14 4.05 5.95
C VAL A 82 19.87 4.38 7.42
N SER A 83 18.81 3.83 8.00
CA SER A 83 18.48 4.08 9.41
C SER A 83 19.52 3.50 10.37
N LEU A 84 20.08 2.32 10.08
CA LEU A 84 21.17 1.73 10.88
C LEU A 84 22.39 2.65 10.90
N PHE A 85 22.73 3.24 9.75
CA PHE A 85 23.81 4.23 9.65
C PHE A 85 23.50 5.49 10.48
N ILE A 86 22.29 6.05 10.34
CA ILE A 86 21.88 7.24 11.10
C ILE A 86 21.87 6.97 12.60
N TRP A 87 21.27 5.87 13.05
CA TRP A 87 21.21 5.51 14.47
C TRP A 87 22.59 5.38 15.11
N PHE A 88 23.56 4.87 14.35
CA PHE A 88 24.94 4.77 14.79
C PHE A 88 25.64 6.14 14.85
N MET A 89 25.47 6.97 13.81
CA MET A 89 26.15 8.27 13.70
C MET A 89 25.60 9.32 14.66
N GLU A 90 24.27 9.39 14.81
CA GLU A 90 23.57 10.40 15.62
C GLU A 90 23.32 9.94 17.07
N THR A 91 23.76 8.72 17.43
CA THR A 91 23.56 8.14 18.79
C THR A 91 22.10 8.21 19.26
N VAL A 92 21.20 7.79 18.38
CA VAL A 92 19.75 7.92 18.56
C VAL A 92 19.25 7.08 19.74
N ASP A 93 18.24 7.58 20.45
CA ASP A 93 17.64 6.91 21.60
C ASP A 93 17.09 5.51 21.27
N VAL A 94 17.24 4.58 22.22
CA VAL A 94 16.83 3.18 22.04
C VAL A 94 15.32 3.05 21.81
N GLY A 95 14.51 3.96 22.38
CA GLY A 95 13.07 4.02 22.15
C GLY A 95 12.73 4.29 20.68
N VAL A 96 13.48 5.19 20.03
CA VAL A 96 13.31 5.49 18.59
C VAL A 96 13.74 4.30 17.74
N ILE A 97 14.90 3.68 18.05
CA ILE A 97 15.39 2.49 17.34
C ILE A 97 14.37 1.34 17.43
N SER A 98 13.87 1.07 18.64
CA SER A 98 12.85 0.04 18.89
C SER A 98 11.57 0.34 18.12
N ARG A 99 11.11 1.59 18.11
CA ARG A 99 9.94 2.02 17.35
C ARG A 99 10.13 1.82 15.85
N GLY A 100 11.29 2.19 15.31
CA GLY A 100 11.64 2.02 13.90
C GLY A 100 11.73 0.57 13.45
N LEU A 101 12.37 -0.28 14.26
CA LEU A 101 12.42 -1.73 13.99
C LEU A 101 11.04 -2.37 14.09
N SER A 102 10.26 -1.99 15.10
CA SER A 102 8.89 -2.50 15.28
C SER A 102 7.97 -2.07 14.14
N SER A 103 8.03 -0.81 13.69
CA SER A 103 7.21 -0.37 12.56
C SER A 103 7.60 -1.10 11.27
N SER A 104 8.90 -1.26 11.03
CA SER A 104 9.43 -1.80 9.77
C SER A 104 9.31 -3.33 9.65
N PHE A 105 9.54 -4.07 10.74
CA PHE A 105 9.62 -5.54 10.71
C PHE A 105 8.43 -6.26 11.33
N ILE A 106 7.61 -5.59 12.12
CA ILE A 106 6.47 -6.22 12.80
C ILE A 106 5.15 -5.66 12.26
N TYR A 107 5.01 -4.33 12.24
CA TYR A 107 3.73 -3.71 11.87
C TYR A 107 3.53 -3.66 10.34
N ALA A 108 4.50 -3.12 9.60
CA ALA A 108 4.43 -2.87 8.17
C ALA A 108 5.52 -3.64 7.38
N ASN A 109 5.72 -4.92 7.71
CA ASN A 109 6.78 -5.73 7.12
C ASN A 109 6.53 -6.05 5.64
N MET A 110 7.07 -5.21 4.76
CA MET A 110 7.00 -5.34 3.31
C MET A 110 7.50 -6.70 2.81
N LEU A 111 8.55 -7.24 3.44
CA LEU A 111 9.11 -8.54 3.07
C LEU A 111 8.12 -9.67 3.33
N SER A 112 7.43 -9.67 4.47
CA SER A 112 6.43 -10.68 4.77
C SER A 112 5.29 -10.70 3.74
N PHE A 113 4.81 -9.53 3.33
CA PHE A 113 3.75 -9.42 2.32
C PHE A 113 4.25 -9.82 0.92
N ALA A 114 5.49 -9.47 0.58
CA ALA A 114 6.13 -9.91 -0.67
C ALA A 114 6.30 -11.44 -0.70
N LEU A 115 6.71 -12.05 0.41
CA LEU A 115 6.81 -13.51 0.57
C LEU A 115 5.45 -14.21 0.53
N GLY A 116 4.41 -13.61 1.12
CA GLY A 116 3.02 -14.09 1.01
C GLY A 116 2.52 -14.09 -0.43
N SER A 117 2.80 -13.02 -1.18
CA SER A 117 2.53 -12.95 -2.62
C SER A 117 3.36 -13.98 -3.42
N GLY A 118 4.64 -14.12 -3.08
CA GLY A 118 5.52 -15.16 -3.63
C GLY A 118 5.00 -16.58 -3.38
N ALA A 119 4.41 -16.83 -2.22
CA ALA A 119 3.76 -18.11 -1.89
C ALA A 119 2.59 -18.39 -2.85
N LEU A 120 1.71 -17.41 -3.08
CA LEU A 120 0.62 -17.56 -4.06
C LEU A 120 1.14 -17.78 -5.48
N LEU A 121 2.20 -17.09 -5.88
CA LEU A 121 2.87 -17.28 -7.16
C LEU A 121 3.48 -18.68 -7.28
N TYR A 122 4.13 -19.18 -6.23
CA TYR A 122 4.70 -20.53 -6.20
C TYR A 122 3.61 -21.60 -6.37
N ILE A 123 2.53 -21.46 -5.61
CA ILE A 123 1.47 -22.46 -5.55
C ILE A 123 0.61 -22.45 -6.82
N PHE A 124 0.14 -21.28 -7.25
CA PHE A 124 -0.84 -21.15 -8.34
C PHE A 124 -0.23 -20.71 -9.67
N GLY A 125 1.05 -20.36 -9.70
CA GLY A 125 1.71 -19.82 -10.89
C GLY A 125 1.03 -18.53 -11.37
N LYS A 126 0.90 -18.39 -12.69
CA LYS A 126 0.24 -17.23 -13.33
C LYS A 126 -1.21 -17.02 -12.90
N LYS A 127 -1.90 -18.06 -12.39
CA LYS A 127 -3.27 -17.92 -11.89
C LYS A 127 -3.32 -17.27 -10.50
N GLY A 128 -2.20 -17.21 -9.78
CA GLY A 128 -2.11 -16.61 -8.44
C GLY A 128 -2.60 -15.17 -8.38
N ILE A 129 -2.42 -14.40 -9.46
CA ILE A 129 -2.95 -13.03 -9.57
C ILE A 129 -4.48 -12.98 -9.38
N TRP A 130 -5.21 -13.94 -9.96
CA TRP A 130 -6.67 -14.00 -9.89
C TRP A 130 -7.15 -14.54 -8.55
N TYR A 131 -6.44 -15.53 -7.99
CA TYR A 131 -6.70 -16.03 -6.65
C TYR A 131 -6.53 -14.92 -5.61
N ASN A 132 -5.46 -14.12 -5.70
CA ASN A 132 -5.27 -12.98 -4.82
C ASN A 132 -6.37 -11.91 -4.99
N LEU A 133 -6.76 -11.61 -6.24
CA LEU A 133 -7.88 -10.70 -6.50
C LEU A 133 -9.18 -11.21 -5.87
N ILE A 134 -9.51 -12.49 -6.04
CA ILE A 134 -10.68 -13.11 -5.43
C ILE A 134 -10.61 -13.00 -3.90
N ALA A 135 -9.43 -13.21 -3.30
CA ALA A 135 -9.26 -13.09 -1.85
C ALA A 135 -9.55 -11.65 -1.36
N ILE A 136 -9.02 -10.65 -2.05
CA ILE A 136 -9.30 -9.23 -1.78
C ILE A 136 -10.78 -8.92 -1.91
N LEU A 137 -11.43 -9.38 -3.00
CA LEU A 137 -12.85 -9.12 -3.24
C LEU A 137 -13.74 -9.78 -2.17
N ILE A 138 -13.46 -11.03 -1.81
CA ILE A 138 -14.20 -11.72 -0.75
C ILE A 138 -14.05 -10.97 0.58
N ALA A 139 -12.81 -10.61 0.97
CA ALA A 139 -12.58 -9.88 2.21
C ALA A 139 -13.33 -8.54 2.22
N ASN A 140 -13.22 -7.76 1.14
CA ASN A 140 -13.87 -6.45 1.04
C ASN A 140 -15.41 -6.56 1.04
N ILE A 141 -15.97 -7.53 0.32
CA ILE A 141 -17.42 -7.78 0.34
C ILE A 141 -17.88 -8.20 1.73
N LEU A 142 -17.14 -9.06 2.44
CA LEU A 142 -17.49 -9.44 3.81
C LEU A 142 -17.50 -8.23 4.74
N MET A 143 -16.53 -7.33 4.61
CA MET A 143 -16.48 -6.08 5.38
C MET A 143 -17.69 -5.18 5.09
N ILE A 144 -18.00 -4.96 3.81
CA ILE A 144 -19.18 -4.18 3.40
C ILE A 144 -20.46 -4.82 3.92
N VAL A 145 -20.58 -6.15 3.88
CA VAL A 145 -21.73 -6.89 4.41
C VAL A 145 -21.85 -6.70 5.93
N THR A 146 -20.75 -6.72 6.68
CA THR A 146 -20.76 -6.43 8.12
C THR A 146 -21.25 -5.00 8.40
N VAL A 147 -20.81 -4.02 7.61
CA VAL A 147 -21.28 -2.63 7.74
C VAL A 147 -22.78 -2.52 7.42
N ILE A 148 -23.25 -3.20 6.36
CA ILE A 148 -24.67 -3.25 5.98
C ILE A 148 -25.51 -3.94 7.07
N ALA A 149 -25.00 -5.01 7.68
CA ALA A 149 -25.70 -5.74 8.74
C ALA A 149 -25.89 -4.86 10.00
N ASN A 150 -24.92 -3.99 10.30
CA ASN A 150 -24.99 -3.10 11.46
C ASN A 150 -25.84 -1.85 11.23
N ASN A 151 -25.82 -1.29 10.01
CA ASN A 151 -26.40 0.04 9.72
C ASN A 151 -27.66 0.01 8.82
N GLY A 152 -27.99 -1.15 8.25
CA GLY A 152 -29.12 -1.34 7.35
C GLY A 152 -28.82 -1.07 5.88
N LEU A 153 -29.33 -1.93 4.99
CA LEU A 153 -29.07 -1.88 3.54
C LEU A 153 -29.59 -0.60 2.85
N GLY A 154 -30.76 -0.10 3.25
CA GLY A 154 -31.35 1.10 2.67
C GLY A 154 -30.49 2.35 2.92
N ASN A 155 -29.98 2.49 4.14
CA ASN A 155 -29.13 3.60 4.53
C ASN A 155 -27.79 3.56 3.78
N TYR A 156 -27.18 2.38 3.70
CA TYR A 156 -25.94 2.18 2.95
C TYR A 156 -26.09 2.57 1.47
N ILE A 157 -27.15 2.10 0.79
CA ILE A 157 -27.36 2.42 -0.63
C ILE A 157 -27.61 3.92 -0.83
N SER A 158 -28.38 4.55 0.05
CA SER A 158 -28.64 6.00 -0.01
C SER A 158 -27.34 6.79 0.10
N GLU A 159 -26.51 6.51 1.11
CA GLU A 159 -25.21 7.17 1.26
C GLU A 159 -24.25 6.86 0.12
N PHE A 160 -24.25 5.63 -0.40
CA PHE A 160 -23.43 5.26 -1.57
C PHE A 160 -23.82 6.05 -2.82
N ILE A 161 -25.12 6.26 -3.08
CA ILE A 161 -25.59 7.07 -4.20
C ILE A 161 -25.19 8.54 -4.00
N THR A 162 -25.36 9.08 -2.79
CA THR A 162 -24.90 10.44 -2.45
C THR A 162 -23.41 10.60 -2.66
N LEU A 163 -22.62 9.61 -2.25
CA LEU A 163 -21.17 9.59 -2.42
C LEU A 163 -20.79 9.69 -3.90
N VAL A 164 -21.35 8.81 -4.74
CA VAL A 164 -21.04 8.76 -6.18
C VAL A 164 -21.51 10.03 -6.89
N THR A 165 -22.71 10.53 -6.58
CA THR A 165 -23.28 11.71 -7.24
C THR A 165 -22.58 13.01 -6.85
N THR A 166 -22.18 13.15 -5.59
CA THR A 166 -21.42 14.32 -5.09
C THR A 166 -19.92 14.22 -5.34
N PHE A 167 -19.46 13.13 -5.97
CA PHE A 167 -18.05 12.80 -6.15
C PHE A 167 -17.27 12.79 -4.82
N ALA A 168 -17.84 12.25 -3.74
CA ALA A 168 -17.33 12.36 -2.36
C ALA A 168 -17.22 13.80 -1.86
N GLY A 169 -18.19 14.65 -2.20
CA GLY A 169 -18.36 15.99 -1.62
C GLY A 169 -19.07 15.93 -0.28
N VAL A 170 -19.93 14.93 -0.12
CA VAL A 170 -20.60 14.58 1.12
C VAL A 170 -20.40 13.09 1.35
N THR A 171 -19.75 12.74 2.46
CA THR A 171 -19.51 11.36 2.90
C THR A 171 -20.32 11.14 4.16
N GLY A 172 -21.21 10.15 4.17
CA GLY A 172 -21.92 9.76 5.38
C GLY A 172 -21.11 8.79 6.24
N ASP A 173 -21.45 8.71 7.53
CA ASP A 173 -20.70 7.94 8.52
C ASP A 173 -20.68 6.43 8.21
N ILE A 174 -21.72 5.91 7.54
CA ILE A 174 -21.80 4.48 7.18
C ILE A 174 -20.81 4.16 6.06
N ILE A 175 -20.72 5.02 5.05
CA ILE A 175 -19.73 4.85 3.96
C ILE A 175 -18.31 4.99 4.48
N VAL A 176 -18.05 5.89 5.42
CA VAL A 176 -16.73 6.04 6.04
C VAL A 176 -16.31 4.74 6.75
N GLN A 177 -17.24 4.03 7.41
CA GLN A 177 -16.96 2.72 8.01
C GLN A 177 -16.65 1.63 6.98
N ALA A 178 -17.26 1.71 5.79
CA ALA A 178 -16.98 0.80 4.68
C ALA A 178 -15.72 1.18 3.89
N GLU A 179 -15.16 2.37 4.12
CA GLU A 179 -14.02 2.88 3.37
C GLU A 179 -12.70 2.27 3.86
N ILE A 180 -12.22 1.24 3.15
CA ILE A 180 -10.91 0.65 3.40
C ILE A 180 -9.92 1.15 2.36
N HIS A 181 -9.20 2.20 2.72
CA HIS A 181 -8.26 2.90 1.85
C HIS A 181 -7.24 1.96 1.18
N GLU A 182 -6.64 1.04 1.93
CA GLU A 182 -5.57 0.17 1.44
C GLU A 182 -6.05 -0.80 0.34
N LEU A 183 -7.22 -1.41 0.53
CA LEU A 183 -7.80 -2.35 -0.42
C LEU A 183 -8.25 -1.63 -1.70
N ALA A 184 -8.74 -0.40 -1.58
CA ALA A 184 -9.12 0.42 -2.74
C ALA A 184 -7.93 0.66 -3.68
N PHE A 185 -6.76 1.02 -3.15
CA PHE A 185 -5.56 1.21 -3.98
C PHE A 185 -5.09 -0.10 -4.63
N CYS A 186 -5.17 -1.21 -3.91
CA CYS A 186 -4.86 -2.53 -4.45
C CYS A 186 -5.80 -2.87 -5.62
N LEU A 187 -7.12 -2.67 -5.45
CA LEU A 187 -8.12 -2.85 -6.50
C LEU A 187 -7.87 -1.92 -7.69
N GLY A 188 -7.43 -0.68 -7.45
CA GLY A 188 -7.03 0.24 -8.51
C GLY A 188 -5.91 -0.31 -9.40
N ALA A 189 -4.87 -0.91 -8.80
CA ALA A 189 -3.80 -1.58 -9.57
C ALA A 189 -4.32 -2.78 -10.37
N TYR A 190 -5.24 -3.57 -9.82
CA TYR A 190 -5.91 -4.66 -10.55
C TYR A 190 -6.77 -4.14 -11.69
N LEU A 191 -7.54 -3.07 -11.49
CA LEU A 191 -8.35 -2.43 -12.53
C LEU A 191 -7.48 -1.95 -13.69
N ILE A 192 -6.34 -1.31 -13.40
CA ILE A 192 -5.37 -0.92 -14.43
C ILE A 192 -4.91 -2.15 -15.23
N TYR A 193 -4.49 -3.22 -14.54
CA TYR A 193 -4.05 -4.45 -15.19
C TYR A 193 -5.14 -5.09 -16.07
N MET A 194 -6.36 -5.18 -15.55
CA MET A 194 -7.53 -5.70 -16.25
C MET A 194 -7.83 -4.87 -17.50
N LEU A 195 -7.94 -3.54 -17.37
CA LEU A 195 -8.22 -2.64 -18.49
C LEU A 195 -7.14 -2.68 -19.58
N TYR A 196 -5.87 -2.89 -19.22
CA TYR A 196 -4.78 -3.06 -20.20
C TYR A 196 -4.78 -4.40 -20.93
N LYS A 197 -5.25 -5.46 -20.26
CA LYS A 197 -5.29 -6.83 -20.80
C LYS A 197 -6.72 -7.39 -20.67
N PRO A 198 -7.68 -6.83 -21.42
CA PRO A 198 -9.06 -7.29 -21.36
C PRO A 198 -9.16 -8.74 -21.84
N ASN A 199 -10.00 -9.51 -21.15
CA ASN A 199 -10.34 -10.87 -21.51
C ASN A 199 -11.85 -10.99 -21.71
N LYS A 200 -12.28 -11.81 -22.67
CA LYS A 200 -13.70 -12.02 -23.00
C LYS A 200 -14.40 -13.05 -22.11
N ASN A 201 -13.72 -13.58 -21.09
CA ASN A 201 -14.30 -14.57 -20.19
C ASN A 201 -15.36 -13.94 -19.28
N ILE A 202 -16.49 -14.62 -19.09
CA ILE A 202 -17.57 -14.18 -18.19
C ILE A 202 -17.08 -14.01 -16.75
N ILE A 203 -16.21 -14.90 -16.26
CA ILE A 203 -15.62 -14.80 -14.92
C ILE A 203 -14.79 -13.52 -14.79
N TYR A 204 -14.06 -13.17 -15.85
CA TYR A 204 -13.28 -11.93 -15.87
C TYR A 204 -14.19 -10.71 -15.79
N PHE A 205 -15.33 -10.71 -16.50
CA PHE A 205 -16.29 -9.62 -16.46
C PHE A 205 -16.96 -9.48 -15.07
N ILE A 206 -17.29 -10.61 -14.43
CA ILE A 206 -17.80 -10.63 -13.06
C ILE A 206 -16.76 -10.03 -12.10
N LEU A 207 -15.49 -10.47 -12.18
CA LEU A 207 -14.42 -9.92 -11.35
C LEU A 207 -14.20 -8.43 -11.60
N LEU A 208 -14.38 -7.97 -12.84
CA LEU A 208 -14.25 -6.55 -13.19
C LEU A 208 -15.35 -5.71 -12.53
N ILE A 209 -16.60 -6.14 -12.64
CA ILE A 209 -17.74 -5.46 -12.01
C ILE A 209 -17.57 -5.42 -10.49
N LEU A 210 -17.21 -6.55 -9.87
CA LEU A 210 -16.99 -6.61 -8.42
C LEU A 210 -15.84 -5.70 -7.99
N SER A 211 -14.74 -5.66 -8.77
CA SER A 211 -13.61 -4.77 -8.49
C SER A 211 -13.99 -3.30 -8.63
N LEU A 212 -14.78 -2.94 -9.65
CA LEU A 212 -15.29 -1.58 -9.83
C LEU A 212 -16.22 -1.19 -8.67
N PHE A 213 -17.15 -2.06 -8.29
CA PHE A 213 -18.05 -1.81 -7.15
C PHE A 213 -17.27 -1.59 -5.85
N CYS A 214 -16.35 -2.50 -5.53
CA CYS A 214 -15.52 -2.41 -4.33
C CYS A 214 -14.60 -1.17 -4.34
N PHE A 215 -14.07 -0.80 -5.51
CA PHE A 215 -13.24 0.39 -5.67
C PHE A 215 -14.06 1.69 -5.50
N LEU A 216 -15.26 1.74 -6.10
CA LEU A 216 -16.16 2.89 -5.99
C LEU A 216 -16.77 3.02 -4.60
N SER A 217 -16.97 1.92 -3.87
CA SER A 217 -17.43 1.94 -2.49
C SER A 217 -16.49 2.71 -1.56
N ALA A 218 -15.19 2.68 -1.82
CA ALA A 218 -14.20 3.47 -1.08
C ALA A 218 -13.97 4.89 -1.65
N PHE A 219 -14.58 5.22 -2.79
CA PHE A 219 -14.54 6.49 -3.55
C PHE A 219 -13.39 7.47 -3.26
N LYS A 220 -12.13 7.06 -3.48
CA LYS A 220 -10.99 7.99 -3.46
C LYS A 220 -10.87 8.74 -4.78
N ARG A 221 -11.23 10.04 -4.78
CA ARG A 221 -11.07 10.95 -5.93
C ARG A 221 -9.68 10.87 -6.56
N ILE A 222 -8.64 10.92 -5.72
CA ILE A 222 -7.23 10.86 -6.14
C ILE A 222 -6.92 9.53 -6.85
N ALA A 223 -7.50 8.42 -6.38
CA ALA A 223 -7.30 7.12 -6.98
C ALA A 223 -7.95 7.01 -8.38
N ILE A 224 -9.14 7.60 -8.58
CA ILE A 224 -9.79 7.66 -9.90
C ILE A 224 -8.91 8.42 -10.90
N ILE A 225 -8.42 9.60 -10.49
CA ILE A 225 -7.53 10.42 -11.32
C ILE A 225 -6.24 9.66 -11.64
N ALA A 226 -5.66 8.98 -10.64
CA ALA A 226 -4.46 8.18 -10.82
C ALA A 226 -4.66 7.02 -11.83
N ILE A 227 -5.79 6.31 -11.77
CA ILE A 227 -6.13 5.26 -12.75
C ILE A 227 -6.24 5.86 -14.15
N ALA A 228 -6.94 6.99 -14.31
CA ALA A 228 -7.10 7.64 -15.61
C ALA A 228 -5.74 8.04 -16.21
N ILE A 229 -4.90 8.71 -15.43
CA ILE A 229 -3.55 9.11 -15.86
C ILE A 229 -2.70 7.87 -16.20
N ALA A 230 -2.72 6.85 -15.35
CA ALA A 230 -1.96 5.62 -15.57
C ALA A 230 -2.41 4.87 -16.85
N LEU A 231 -3.70 4.88 -17.17
CA LEU A 231 -4.25 4.31 -18.40
C LEU A 231 -3.82 5.12 -19.63
N VAL A 232 -3.98 6.45 -19.61
CA VAL A 232 -3.55 7.31 -20.72
C VAL A 232 -2.05 7.14 -20.99
N PHE A 233 -1.24 7.18 -19.93
CA PHE A 233 0.21 7.10 -20.02
C PHE A 233 0.69 5.76 -20.56
N GLY A 234 0.19 4.64 -20.04
CA GLY A 234 0.64 3.33 -20.53
C GLY A 234 0.05 2.95 -21.90
N TYR A 235 -1.12 3.48 -22.31
CA TYR A 235 -1.55 3.36 -23.71
C TYR A 235 -0.63 4.14 -24.66
N LEU A 236 -0.23 5.34 -24.27
CA LEU A 236 0.77 6.14 -24.99
C LEU A 236 2.11 5.41 -25.09
N LEU A 237 2.62 4.85 -23.97
CA LEU A 237 3.83 4.03 -23.97
C LEU A 237 3.71 2.80 -24.86
N LYS A 238 2.57 2.10 -24.82
CA LYS A 238 2.32 0.93 -25.67
C LYS A 238 2.31 1.31 -27.14
N PHE A 239 1.75 2.47 -27.49
CA PHE A 239 1.78 3.01 -28.85
C PHE A 239 3.21 3.31 -29.30
N ILE A 240 3.97 4.08 -28.51
CA ILE A 240 5.37 4.44 -28.84
C ILE A 240 6.26 3.19 -28.91
N ALA A 241 6.09 2.24 -27.99
CA ALA A 241 6.88 1.01 -27.94
C ALA A 241 6.68 0.10 -29.16
N ARG A 242 5.56 0.23 -29.89
CA ARG A 242 5.36 -0.47 -31.17
C ARG A 242 6.28 0.05 -32.27
N TYR A 243 6.58 1.35 -32.28
CA TYR A 243 7.47 1.97 -33.28
C TYR A 243 8.93 1.96 -32.83
N ASN A 244 9.20 2.40 -31.59
CA ASN A 244 10.55 2.45 -31.05
C ASN A 244 10.59 2.17 -29.55
N LYS A 245 10.96 0.93 -29.19
CA LYS A 245 11.12 0.50 -27.79
C LYS A 245 12.13 1.35 -27.01
N LYS A 246 13.21 1.81 -27.65
CA LYS A 246 14.23 2.64 -26.98
C LYS A 246 13.65 3.99 -26.58
N THR A 247 12.83 4.60 -27.44
CA THR A 247 12.15 5.87 -27.13
C THR A 247 11.17 5.70 -25.97
N ALA A 248 10.40 4.61 -25.94
CA ALA A 248 9.49 4.34 -24.82
C ALA A 248 10.25 4.22 -23.48
N ILE A 249 11.38 3.49 -23.45
CA ILE A 249 12.22 3.37 -22.23
C ILE A 249 12.79 4.73 -21.81
N ARG A 250 13.30 5.54 -22.75
CA ARG A 250 13.80 6.88 -22.45
C ARG A 250 12.70 7.78 -21.88
N LEU A 251 11.49 7.70 -22.43
CA LEU A 251 10.35 8.46 -21.94
C LEU A 251 9.98 8.05 -20.51
N VAL A 252 9.90 6.76 -20.20
CA VAL A 252 9.69 6.30 -18.81
C VAL A 252 10.78 6.83 -17.90
N THR A 253 12.04 6.70 -18.28
CA THR A 253 13.18 7.18 -17.47
C THR A 253 13.10 8.69 -17.20
N PHE A 254 12.79 9.48 -18.24
CA PHE A 254 12.61 10.93 -18.13
C PHE A 254 11.48 11.27 -17.16
N PHE A 255 10.31 10.64 -17.31
CA PHE A 255 9.18 10.87 -16.39
C PHE A 255 9.51 10.47 -14.96
N THR A 256 10.24 9.37 -14.74
CA THR A 256 10.70 8.99 -13.40
C THR A 256 11.60 10.06 -12.79
N ILE A 257 12.57 10.58 -13.54
CA ILE A 257 13.45 11.67 -13.06
C ILE A 257 12.64 12.93 -12.72
N VAL A 258 11.70 13.32 -13.58
CA VAL A 258 10.82 14.47 -13.33
C VAL A 258 10.01 14.28 -12.05
N VAL A 259 9.44 13.09 -11.82
CA VAL A 259 8.68 12.80 -10.58
C VAL A 259 9.58 12.90 -9.36
N VAL A 260 10.80 12.36 -9.40
CA VAL A 260 11.77 12.48 -8.29
C VAL A 260 12.08 13.95 -8.00
N ILE A 261 12.33 14.77 -9.02
CA ILE A 261 12.57 16.21 -8.86
C ILE A 261 11.34 16.91 -8.24
N LEU A 262 10.13 16.57 -8.69
CA LEU A 262 8.89 17.14 -8.14
C LEU A 262 8.67 16.76 -6.69
N LEU A 263 9.02 15.54 -6.29
CA LEU A 263 8.93 15.07 -4.90
C LEU A 263 9.92 15.82 -3.99
N ILE A 264 11.16 16.02 -4.44
CA ILE A 264 12.16 16.83 -3.70
C ILE A 264 11.71 18.29 -3.63
N ALA A 265 11.23 18.85 -4.75
CA ALA A 265 10.70 20.21 -4.80
C ALA A 265 9.47 20.38 -3.89
N TYR A 266 8.65 19.34 -3.74
CA TYR A 266 7.52 19.36 -2.81
C TYR A 266 7.98 19.52 -1.36
N ILE A 267 9.04 18.83 -0.94
CA ILE A 267 9.64 19.04 0.40
C ILE A 267 10.17 20.47 0.54
N ALA A 268 10.86 20.99 -0.48
CA ALA A 268 11.34 22.37 -0.48
C ALA A 268 10.19 23.39 -0.31
N LEU A 269 9.06 23.18 -1.01
CA LEU A 269 7.88 24.03 -0.92
C LEU A 269 7.23 23.98 0.47
N ILE A 270 7.21 22.81 1.11
CA ILE A 270 6.74 22.70 2.51
C ILE A 270 7.64 23.56 3.42
N LYS A 271 8.97 23.45 3.26
CA LYS A 271 9.94 24.22 4.06
C LYS A 271 9.89 25.74 3.83
N MET A 272 9.32 26.18 2.71
CA MET A 272 9.12 27.60 2.37
C MET A 272 7.73 28.12 2.81
N ASP A 273 7.07 27.44 3.75
CA ASP A 273 5.74 27.79 4.27
C ASP A 273 4.67 27.96 3.18
N ALA A 274 4.80 27.23 2.06
CA ALA A 274 3.87 27.37 0.94
C ALA A 274 2.42 27.04 1.32
N PHE A 275 2.21 26.17 2.31
CA PHE A 275 0.88 25.85 2.82
C PHE A 275 0.26 27.02 3.58
N GLU A 276 1.05 27.79 4.32
CA GLU A 276 0.57 29.01 5.00
C GLU A 276 0.16 30.07 3.97
N LEU A 277 0.91 30.20 2.87
CA LEU A 277 0.54 31.08 1.74
C LEU A 277 -0.76 30.65 1.07
N LEU A 278 -1.02 29.34 0.96
CA LEU A 278 -2.27 28.82 0.41
C LEU A 278 -3.46 29.12 1.34
N GLU A 279 -3.31 29.00 2.66
CA GLU A 279 -4.35 29.40 3.61
C GLU A 279 -4.63 30.90 3.57
N LYS A 280 -3.57 31.72 3.49
CA LYS A 280 -3.68 33.18 3.28
C LYS A 280 -4.40 33.52 1.97
N ALA A 281 -4.29 32.66 0.95
CA ALA A 281 -5.02 32.78 -0.32
C ALA A 281 -6.47 32.23 -0.26
N GLY A 282 -6.94 31.79 0.92
CA GLY A 282 -8.30 31.28 1.13
C GLY A 282 -8.49 29.80 0.79
N ILE A 283 -7.41 29.05 0.56
CA ILE A 283 -7.46 27.60 0.30
C ILE A 283 -7.35 26.86 1.63
N ASN A 284 -8.38 26.09 1.99
CA ASN A 284 -8.38 25.29 3.21
C ASN A 284 -7.36 24.14 3.12
N THR A 285 -6.29 24.17 3.92
CA THR A 285 -5.28 23.11 3.93
C THR A 285 -5.60 21.95 4.86
N SER A 286 -6.77 21.95 5.50
CA SER A 286 -7.26 20.91 6.41
C SER A 286 -6.34 20.69 7.62
N GLY A 287 -5.82 21.77 8.23
CA GLY A 287 -4.98 21.71 9.42
C GLY A 287 -3.52 21.29 9.16
N ARG A 288 -3.09 21.22 7.89
CA ARG A 288 -1.72 20.84 7.54
C ARG A 288 -0.69 21.87 7.96
N VAL A 289 -1.03 23.16 7.97
CA VAL A 289 -0.12 24.23 8.40
C VAL A 289 0.35 23.98 9.84
N GLU A 290 -0.57 23.80 10.79
CA GLU A 290 -0.23 23.54 12.19
C GLU A 290 0.67 22.31 12.37
N ILE A 291 0.41 21.26 11.60
CA ILE A 291 1.18 20.01 11.68
C ILE A 291 2.56 20.18 11.04
N TYR A 292 2.65 20.85 9.88
CA TYR A 292 3.91 21.09 9.19
C TYR A 292 4.81 22.04 9.97
N ASP A 293 4.25 23.08 10.59
CA ASP A 293 4.97 23.99 11.48
C ASP A 293 5.53 23.25 12.70
N ALA A 294 4.75 22.34 13.27
CA ALA A 294 5.19 21.57 14.44
C ALA A 294 6.34 20.59 14.13
N VAL A 295 6.40 20.08 12.89
CA VAL A 295 7.47 19.17 12.45
C VAL A 295 8.63 19.87 11.76
N ASP A 296 8.51 21.16 11.46
CA ASP A 296 9.52 21.94 10.73
C ASP A 296 10.90 21.91 11.39
N LYS A 297 10.91 21.94 12.73
CA LYS A 297 12.12 21.87 13.55
C LYS A 297 12.87 20.53 13.49
N PHE A 298 12.28 19.49 12.90
CA PHE A 298 12.86 18.15 12.85
C PHE A 298 13.68 17.87 11.59
N TYR A 299 13.72 18.81 10.63
CA TYR A 299 14.53 18.65 9.44
C TYR A 299 15.04 19.98 8.87
N GLU A 300 16.17 19.88 8.17
CA GLU A 300 16.70 20.95 7.34
C GLU A 300 16.64 20.51 5.88
N PHE A 301 16.22 21.40 4.99
CA PHE A 301 16.28 21.15 3.56
C PHE A 301 17.69 21.45 3.03
N SER A 302 18.62 20.53 3.32
CA SER A 302 20.03 20.64 2.95
C SER A 302 20.59 19.26 2.59
N PRO A 303 21.51 19.15 1.60
CA PRO A 303 22.25 17.91 1.35
C PRO A 303 23.04 17.40 2.57
N GLY A 304 23.34 18.28 3.54
CA GLY A 304 24.01 17.90 4.78
C GLY A 304 23.10 17.20 5.80
N PHE A 305 21.78 17.21 5.59
CA PHE A 305 20.83 16.59 6.51
C PHE A 305 20.82 15.07 6.33
N LEU A 306 21.39 14.37 7.32
CA LEU A 306 21.51 12.91 7.33
C LEU A 306 20.18 12.20 7.64
N GLY A 307 19.23 12.89 8.28
CA GLY A 307 17.99 12.29 8.78
C GLY A 307 18.08 11.91 10.26
N ASN A 308 16.97 11.44 10.83
CA ASN A 308 16.86 11.09 12.25
C ASN A 308 16.70 9.57 12.51
N GLY A 309 16.63 8.76 11.45
CA GLY A 309 16.37 7.33 11.46
C GLY A 309 14.88 6.99 11.45
N ILE A 310 14.53 5.87 10.83
CA ILE A 310 13.13 5.44 10.70
C ILE A 310 12.45 5.30 12.06
N GLY A 311 11.22 5.81 12.17
CA GLY A 311 10.45 5.77 13.41
C GLY A 311 10.68 6.97 14.33
N PHE A 312 11.61 7.87 14.01
CA PHE A 312 11.83 9.11 14.76
C PHE A 312 10.58 9.98 14.79
N LEU A 313 10.05 10.37 13.63
CA LEU A 313 8.90 11.28 13.60
C LEU A 313 7.68 10.64 14.28
N THR A 314 7.48 9.35 14.02
CA THR A 314 6.43 8.53 14.66
C THR A 314 6.60 8.52 16.18
N TYR A 315 7.82 8.39 16.70
CA TYR A 315 8.10 8.42 18.14
C TYR A 315 7.81 9.81 18.72
N GLN A 316 8.27 10.88 18.06
CA GLN A 316 8.08 12.25 18.53
C GLN A 316 6.60 12.62 18.65
N LEU A 317 5.81 12.29 17.63
CA LEU A 317 4.38 12.62 17.57
C LEU A 317 3.56 11.88 18.63
N ASN A 318 3.81 10.57 18.80
CA ASN A 318 3.05 9.78 19.77
C ASN A 318 3.44 10.09 21.22
N THR A 319 4.73 10.33 21.48
CA THR A 319 5.24 10.50 22.85
C THR A 319 5.04 11.93 23.35
N PHE A 320 5.29 12.94 22.51
CA PHE A 320 5.33 14.34 22.97
C PHE A 320 4.15 15.16 22.50
N MET A 321 3.61 14.90 21.30
CA MET A 321 2.51 15.70 20.76
C MET A 321 1.14 15.10 21.06
N LYS A 322 1.04 13.81 21.42
CA LYS A 322 -0.22 13.04 21.54
C LYS A 322 -1.11 13.16 20.29
N VAL A 323 -0.50 13.51 19.17
CA VAL A 323 -1.10 13.59 17.85
C VAL A 323 -0.74 12.29 17.16
N GLY A 324 -1.73 11.52 16.71
CA GLY A 324 -1.49 10.24 16.06
C GLY A 324 -0.64 10.42 14.79
N VAL A 325 0.20 9.43 14.47
CA VAL A 325 1.04 9.43 13.24
C VAL A 325 0.22 9.66 11.97
N ALA A 326 -1.03 9.18 11.96
CA ALA A 326 -1.99 9.38 10.87
C ALA A 326 -2.33 10.86 10.60
N SER A 327 -2.05 11.76 11.55
CA SER A 327 -2.33 13.19 11.43
C SER A 327 -1.35 13.91 10.50
N VAL A 328 -0.09 13.47 10.36
CA VAL A 328 0.86 14.08 9.40
C VAL A 328 0.37 13.94 7.97
N HIS A 329 -0.28 12.81 7.66
CA HIS A 329 -0.90 12.52 6.37
C HIS A 329 -0.02 12.89 5.15
N ASN A 330 1.29 12.65 5.31
CA ASN A 330 2.32 12.96 4.32
C ASN A 330 3.54 12.04 4.51
N ASP A 331 3.47 10.86 3.90
CA ASP A 331 4.53 9.86 3.97
C ASP A 331 5.84 10.37 3.33
N PHE A 332 5.76 11.29 2.35
CA PHE A 332 6.96 11.87 1.72
C PHE A 332 7.75 12.72 2.71
N LEU A 333 7.08 13.62 3.43
CA LEU A 333 7.71 14.44 4.45
C LEU A 333 8.23 13.58 5.60
N GLN A 334 7.46 12.59 6.03
CA GLN A 334 7.91 11.64 7.05
C GLN A 334 9.19 10.91 6.64
N HIS A 335 9.24 10.35 5.43
CA HIS A 335 10.43 9.66 4.95
C HIS A 335 11.63 10.61 4.81
N PHE A 336 11.42 11.86 4.40
CA PHE A 336 12.51 12.84 4.35
C PHE A 336 13.07 13.15 5.75
N ILE A 337 12.22 13.39 6.74
CA ILE A 337 12.63 13.65 8.13
C ILE A 337 13.38 12.44 8.72
N ASP A 338 12.89 11.23 8.46
CA ASP A 338 13.45 10.00 9.01
C ASP A 338 14.75 9.59 8.28
N LEU A 339 14.85 9.73 6.95
CA LEU A 339 15.96 9.17 6.15
C LEU A 339 16.96 10.22 5.64
N GLY A 340 16.65 11.51 5.78
CA GLY A 340 17.50 12.59 5.32
C GLY A 340 17.50 12.76 3.80
N PHE A 341 18.32 13.70 3.32
CA PHE A 341 18.32 14.11 1.92
C PHE A 341 18.74 13.00 0.96
N PHE A 342 19.74 12.20 1.34
CA PHE A 342 20.26 11.12 0.48
C PHE A 342 19.52 9.79 0.66
N GLY A 343 18.87 9.59 1.81
CA GLY A 343 18.09 8.38 2.08
C GLY A 343 16.68 8.43 1.50
N TYR A 344 16.10 9.63 1.37
CA TYR A 344 14.87 9.91 0.64
C TYR A 344 15.07 9.78 -0.88
#